data_AF-D5RQ38-F1
#
_entry.id   AF-D5RQ38-F1
#
_cell.length_a   1.000
_cell.length_b   1.000
_cell.length_c   1.000
_cell.angle_alpha   90.00
_cell.angle_beta   90.00
_cell.angle_gamma   90.00
#
_symmetry.space_group_name_H-M   'P 1'
#
loop_
_entity.id
_entity.type
_entity.pdbx_description
1 polymer ?
#
loop_
_entity_poly.entity_id
_entity_poly.type
_entity_poly.pdbx_seq_one_letter_code
_entity_poly.pdbx_strand_id
1 'polypeptide(L)'
;MSDRPAPAASPFRIHLDQQRKRAKELLRALRAGEAGALARFRRHHPRAATLPPGALARLGEAQLVIARELGLPSWPRLVAHVAESARSAARIRQGGPAPDGEMPTRHLRCGSDIAPTLREAGFVGDFLEYADPLCQGPVLEAPDWLEHRASFLADSYGAALGFDAAAALQRRRREEAGLQAASASGARIVLWFEHDSYDQLILARCLAQFAAAPPARLELVSAGAYPGGARFIGLGQLPPEALRLLWEQRLPVPAD
;
A
#
# COMPACT_ATOMS: atom_id res chain seq x y z
N MET A 1 12.52 26.99 -17.30
CA MET A 1 12.63 25.53 -17.11
C MET A 1 12.98 25.31 -15.65
N SER A 2 11.96 25.03 -14.82
CA SER A 2 12.15 24.84 -13.38
C SER A 2 12.74 23.46 -13.15
N ASP A 3 13.97 23.44 -12.65
CA ASP A 3 14.72 22.24 -12.30
C ASP A 3 14.05 21.65 -11.04
N ARG A 4 13.14 20.69 -11.26
CA ARG A 4 12.42 20.02 -10.18
C ARG A 4 13.45 19.14 -9.46
N PRO A 5 13.70 19.35 -8.15
CA PRO A 5 14.67 18.51 -7.43
C PRO A 5 14.26 17.04 -7.59
N ALA A 6 15.24 16.19 -7.91
CA ALA A 6 15.01 14.76 -8.04
C ALA A 6 14.27 14.28 -6.77
N PRO A 7 13.14 13.57 -6.90
CA PRO A 7 12.39 13.11 -5.73
C PRO A 7 13.33 12.29 -4.86
N ALA A 8 13.34 12.58 -3.55
CA ALA A 8 14.12 11.84 -2.57
C ALA A 8 13.96 10.34 -2.81
N ALA A 9 15.06 9.59 -2.75
CA ALA A 9 15.05 8.16 -3.04
C ALA A 9 14.07 7.45 -2.09
N SER A 10 12.96 6.93 -2.63
CA SER A 10 11.97 6.19 -1.86
C SER A 10 12.64 4.97 -1.19
N PRO A 11 12.42 4.72 0.11
CA PRO A 11 12.97 3.55 0.79
C PRO A 11 12.46 2.22 0.24
N PHE A 12 11.41 2.25 -0.60
CA PHE A 12 10.86 1.10 -1.30
C PHE A 12 11.45 0.91 -2.72
N ARG A 13 12.46 1.72 -3.09
CA ARG A 13 13.30 1.49 -4.28
C ARG A 13 14.59 0.77 -3.90
N ILE A 14 14.61 -0.55 -4.05
CA ILE A 14 15.78 -1.37 -3.72
C ILE A 14 16.81 -1.33 -4.86
N HIS A 15 18.04 -0.90 -4.56
CA HIS A 15 19.16 -0.93 -5.50
C HIS A 15 20.02 -2.19 -5.32
N LEU A 16 20.03 -3.08 -6.33
CA LEU A 16 20.69 -4.40 -6.23
C LEU A 16 22.19 -4.30 -5.95
N ASP A 17 22.92 -3.37 -6.56
CA ASP A 17 24.36 -3.23 -6.35
C ASP A 17 24.72 -2.78 -4.93
N GLN A 18 23.90 -1.92 -4.34
CA GLN A 18 24.02 -1.55 -2.93
C GLN A 18 23.80 -2.78 -2.03
N GLN A 19 22.82 -3.63 -2.37
CA GLN A 19 22.55 -4.86 -1.60
C GLN A 19 23.68 -5.89 -1.74
N ARG A 20 24.32 -5.98 -2.91
CA ARG A 20 25.51 -6.82 -3.13
C ARG A 20 26.69 -6.36 -2.25
N LYS A 21 26.89 -5.05 -2.10
CA LYS A 21 27.91 -4.48 -1.21
C LYS A 21 27.57 -4.78 0.26
N ARG A 22 26.34 -4.51 0.69
CA ARG A 22 25.84 -4.83 2.05
C ARG A 22 26.02 -6.31 2.41
N ALA A 23 25.80 -7.23 1.47
CA ALA A 23 26.01 -8.66 1.72
C ALA A 23 27.49 -9.02 1.91
N LYS A 24 28.41 -8.40 1.16
CA LYS A 24 29.86 -8.59 1.33
C LYS A 24 30.36 -8.00 2.65
N GLU A 25 29.87 -6.84 3.03
CA GLU A 25 30.18 -6.19 4.31
C GLU A 25 29.68 -7.04 5.48
N LEU A 26 28.43 -7.49 5.43
CA LEU A 26 27.86 -8.39 6.44
C LEU A 26 28.67 -9.69 6.57
N LEU A 27 29.11 -10.28 5.46
CA LEU A 27 29.97 -11.47 5.48
C LEU A 27 31.32 -11.21 6.17
N ARG A 28 31.96 -10.06 5.92
CA ARG A 28 33.22 -9.68 6.58
C ARG A 28 33.02 -9.50 8.08
N ALA A 29 31.99 -8.75 8.47
CA ALA A 29 31.64 -8.53 9.87
C ALA A 29 31.29 -9.84 10.61
N LEU A 30 30.60 -10.77 9.93
CA LEU A 30 30.31 -12.09 10.48
C LEU A 30 31.58 -12.90 10.74
N ARG A 31 32.54 -12.88 9.80
CA ARG A 31 33.84 -13.57 9.95
C ARG A 31 34.70 -12.95 11.05
N ALA A 32 34.57 -11.64 11.27
CA ALA A 32 35.23 -10.93 12.36
C ALA A 32 34.54 -11.12 13.73
N GLY A 33 33.39 -11.82 13.78
CA GLY A 33 32.67 -12.07 15.03
C GLY A 33 31.97 -10.82 15.60
N GLU A 34 31.70 -9.81 14.77
CA GLU A 34 31.06 -8.57 15.22
C GLU A 34 29.65 -8.83 15.78
N ALA A 35 29.37 -8.29 16.96
CA ALA A 35 28.10 -8.51 17.67
C ALA A 35 26.87 -8.10 16.83
N GLY A 36 26.97 -7.00 16.07
CA GLY A 36 25.88 -6.53 15.20
C GLY A 36 25.57 -7.49 14.05
N ALA A 37 26.60 -8.04 13.40
CA ALA A 37 26.42 -9.02 12.33
C ALA A 37 25.82 -10.34 12.86
N LEU A 38 26.29 -10.79 14.03
CA LEU A 38 25.75 -11.98 14.70
C LEU A 38 24.27 -11.80 15.08
N ALA A 39 23.88 -10.62 15.58
CA ALA A 39 22.49 -10.32 15.93
C ALA A 39 21.57 -10.34 14.69
N ARG A 40 22.00 -9.72 13.57
CA ARG A 40 21.27 -9.73 12.30
C ARG A 40 21.08 -11.15 11.78
N PHE A 41 22.13 -11.98 11.82
CA PHE A 41 22.04 -13.39 11.46
C PHE A 41 21.05 -14.16 12.34
N ARG A 42 21.13 -14.03 13.66
CA ARG A 42 20.19 -14.69 14.59
C ARG A 42 18.74 -14.33 14.31
N ARG A 43 18.46 -13.06 14.00
CA ARG A 43 17.12 -12.57 13.74
C ARG A 43 16.55 -13.03 12.40
N HIS A 44 17.36 -13.03 11.35
CA HIS A 44 16.86 -13.17 9.98
C HIS A 44 17.21 -14.50 9.32
N HIS A 45 18.16 -15.28 9.83
CA HIS A 45 18.59 -16.50 9.18
C HIS A 45 17.87 -17.75 9.74
N PRO A 46 17.20 -18.57 8.92
CA PRO A 46 16.37 -19.68 9.40
C PRO A 46 17.14 -20.78 10.14
N ARG A 47 18.44 -20.95 9.83
CA ARG A 47 19.31 -21.97 10.48
C ARG A 47 20.20 -21.39 11.59
N ALA A 48 19.97 -20.16 12.04
CA ALA A 48 20.81 -19.55 13.06
C ALA A 48 20.69 -20.21 14.44
N ALA A 49 19.59 -20.92 14.72
CA ALA A 49 19.41 -21.66 15.96
C ALA A 49 20.16 -23.00 15.98
N THR A 50 20.50 -23.56 14.82
CA THR A 50 21.03 -24.93 14.70
C THR A 50 22.49 -24.98 14.26
N LEU A 51 23.01 -23.92 13.63
CA LEU A 51 24.36 -23.89 13.09
C LEU A 51 25.17 -22.74 13.68
N PRO A 52 26.46 -22.96 14.02
CA PRO A 52 27.31 -21.89 14.52
C PRO A 52 27.56 -20.85 13.42
N PRO A 53 27.75 -19.56 13.77
CA PRO A 53 27.99 -18.48 12.82
C PRO A 53 29.11 -18.75 11.80
N GLY A 54 30.18 -19.43 12.23
CA GLY A 54 31.30 -19.81 11.35
C GLY A 54 30.90 -20.76 10.22
N ALA A 55 29.97 -21.68 10.46
CA ALA A 55 29.45 -22.59 9.43
C ALA A 55 28.55 -21.86 8.41
N LEU A 56 27.99 -20.71 8.81
CA LEU A 56 27.13 -19.84 8.01
C LEU A 56 27.89 -18.65 7.39
N ALA A 57 29.20 -18.54 7.57
CA ALA A 57 30.03 -17.44 7.07
C ALA A 57 30.34 -17.56 5.55
N ARG A 58 29.27 -17.66 4.75
CA ARG A 58 29.29 -17.78 3.28
C ARG A 58 28.46 -16.65 2.66
N LEU A 59 28.82 -16.26 1.42
CA LEU A 59 28.16 -15.15 0.74
C LEU A 59 26.65 -15.38 0.54
N GLY A 60 26.25 -16.60 0.19
CA GLY A 60 24.83 -16.93 0.01
C GLY A 60 23.99 -16.73 1.27
N GLU A 61 24.54 -17.05 2.44
CA GLU A 61 23.84 -16.86 3.72
C GLU A 61 23.72 -15.37 4.08
N ALA A 62 24.77 -14.59 3.83
CA ALA A 62 24.72 -13.13 4.01
C ALA A 62 23.71 -12.49 3.05
N GLN A 63 23.63 -12.93 1.79
CA GLN A 63 22.63 -12.49 0.82
C GLN A 63 21.21 -12.85 1.27
N LEU A 64 21.00 -14.03 1.86
CA LEU A 64 19.71 -14.44 2.42
C LEU A 64 19.27 -13.52 3.56
N VAL A 65 20.19 -13.18 4.48
CA VAL A 65 19.92 -12.23 5.56
C VAL A 65 19.50 -10.86 5.01
N ILE A 66 20.25 -10.31 4.04
CA ILE A 66 19.91 -9.02 3.41
C ILE A 66 18.53 -9.06 2.73
N ALA A 67 18.20 -10.15 2.02
CA ALA A 67 16.90 -10.28 1.38
C ALA A 67 15.77 -10.26 2.42
N ARG A 68 15.92 -11.02 3.51
CA ARG A 68 14.90 -11.14 4.57
C ARG A 68 14.76 -9.86 5.40
N GLU A 69 15.82 -9.09 5.58
CA GLU A 69 15.76 -7.75 6.16
C GLU A 69 14.91 -6.79 5.32
N LEU A 70 14.96 -6.93 4.00
CA LEU A 70 14.20 -6.12 3.05
C LEU A 70 12.78 -6.69 2.78
N GLY A 71 12.33 -7.67 3.56
CA GLY A 71 11.00 -8.26 3.42
C GLY A 71 10.87 -9.33 2.31
N LEU A 72 11.98 -9.80 1.74
CA LEU A 72 11.98 -10.80 0.67
C LEU A 72 12.51 -12.16 1.18
N PRO A 73 11.88 -13.29 0.82
CA PRO A 73 12.20 -14.58 1.43
C PRO A 73 13.56 -15.15 1.00
N SER A 74 14.10 -14.71 -0.14
CA SER A 74 15.37 -15.20 -0.69
C SER A 74 16.04 -14.17 -1.60
N TRP A 75 17.34 -14.34 -1.84
CA TRP A 75 18.11 -13.49 -2.76
C TRP A 75 17.59 -13.51 -4.20
N PRO A 76 17.24 -14.66 -4.81
CA PRO A 76 16.61 -14.67 -6.13
C PRO A 76 15.30 -13.88 -6.20
N ARG A 77 14.47 -13.94 -5.14
CA ARG A 77 13.23 -13.13 -5.06
C ARG A 77 13.53 -11.64 -4.97
N LEU A 78 14.58 -11.25 -4.24
CA LEU A 78 15.04 -9.85 -4.24
C LEU A 78 15.46 -9.38 -5.63
N VAL A 79 16.26 -10.18 -6.35
CA VAL A 79 16.69 -9.84 -7.70
C VAL A 79 15.49 -9.72 -8.65
N ALA A 80 14.54 -10.66 -8.58
CA ALA A 80 13.31 -10.63 -9.37
C ALA A 80 12.49 -9.37 -9.08
N HIS A 81 12.28 -9.04 -7.81
CA HIS A 81 11.56 -7.84 -7.39
C HIS A 81 12.21 -6.55 -7.92
N VAL A 82 13.55 -6.40 -7.80
CA VAL A 82 14.25 -5.22 -8.35
C VAL A 82 14.06 -5.13 -9.88
N ALA A 83 14.13 -6.27 -10.58
CA ALA A 83 13.93 -6.30 -12.02
C ALA A 83 12.48 -5.97 -12.43
N GLU A 84 11.49 -6.44 -11.69
CA GLU A 84 10.06 -6.12 -11.88
C GLU A 84 9.79 -4.64 -11.66
N SER A 85 10.27 -4.06 -10.55
CA SER A 85 10.16 -2.64 -10.25
C SER A 85 10.81 -1.78 -11.34
N ALA A 86 12.00 -2.16 -11.81
CA ALA A 86 12.68 -1.47 -12.91
C ALA A 86 11.89 -1.52 -14.23
N ARG A 87 11.32 -2.69 -14.58
CA ARG A 87 10.46 -2.82 -15.77
C ARG A 87 9.20 -1.97 -15.65
N SER A 88 8.55 -1.99 -14.49
CA SER A 88 7.36 -1.18 -14.20
C SER A 88 7.65 0.32 -14.33
N ALA A 89 8.75 0.80 -13.72
CA ALA A 89 9.20 2.18 -13.84
C ALA A 89 9.55 2.59 -15.29
N ALA A 90 10.16 1.68 -16.07
CA ALA A 90 10.42 1.92 -17.48
C ALA A 90 9.12 2.08 -18.29
N ARG A 91 8.13 1.21 -18.07
CA ARG A 91 6.80 1.31 -18.72
C ARG A 91 6.12 2.64 -18.41
N ILE A 92 6.20 3.12 -17.15
CA ILE A 92 5.65 4.44 -16.78
C ILE A 92 6.33 5.54 -17.58
N ARG A 93 7.67 5.60 -17.58
CA ARG A 93 8.44 6.64 -18.29
C ARG A 93 8.19 6.65 -19.80
N GLN A 94 7.90 5.49 -20.38
CA GLN A 94 7.63 5.33 -21.81
C GLN A 94 6.17 5.61 -22.18
N GLY A 95 5.29 5.93 -21.22
CA GLY A 95 3.86 6.10 -21.50
C GLY A 95 3.20 4.80 -21.97
N GLY A 96 3.64 3.65 -21.43
CA GLY A 96 3.03 2.36 -21.74
C GLY A 96 1.55 2.31 -21.37
N PRO A 97 0.81 1.28 -21.83
CA PRO A 97 -0.64 1.21 -21.65
C PRO A 97 -1.04 1.33 -20.18
N ALA A 98 -2.17 1.99 -19.93
CA ALA A 98 -2.73 2.12 -18.59
C ALA A 98 -3.05 0.73 -17.99
N PRO A 99 -2.69 0.45 -16.72
CA PRO A 99 -2.95 -0.87 -16.12
C PRO A 99 -4.42 -1.26 -16.07
N ASP A 100 -5.29 -0.26 -16.08
CA ASP A 100 -6.73 -0.32 -15.89
C ASP A 100 -7.52 0.11 -17.15
N GLY A 101 -6.84 0.25 -18.30
CA GLY A 101 -7.42 0.74 -19.53
C GLY A 101 -8.30 -0.24 -20.30
N GLU A 102 -8.45 -1.49 -19.82
CA GLU A 102 -9.27 -2.51 -20.48
C GLU A 102 -10.78 -2.29 -20.30
N MET A 103 -11.18 -1.57 -19.25
CA MET A 103 -12.57 -1.23 -18.96
C MET A 103 -12.66 0.01 -18.06
N PRO A 104 -13.80 0.72 -18.05
CA PRO A 104 -14.03 1.78 -17.07
C PRO A 104 -13.75 1.26 -15.66
N THR A 105 -12.89 1.98 -14.94
CA THR A 105 -12.40 1.59 -13.61
C THR A 105 -12.56 2.75 -12.66
N ARG A 106 -12.98 2.44 -11.43
CA ARG A 106 -12.99 3.37 -10.31
C ARG A 106 -12.18 2.80 -9.16
N HIS A 107 -11.17 3.55 -8.73
CA HIS A 107 -10.33 3.23 -7.59
C HIS A 107 -10.94 3.86 -6.34
N LEU A 108 -11.18 3.03 -5.31
CA LEU A 108 -11.79 3.48 -4.06
C LEU A 108 -10.81 3.28 -2.91
N ARG A 109 -10.64 4.32 -2.06
CA ARG A 109 -9.79 4.28 -0.87
C ARG A 109 -10.36 5.13 0.28
N CYS A 110 -9.92 4.81 1.50
CA CYS A 110 -10.20 5.49 2.76
C CYS A 110 -9.62 6.94 2.89
N GLY A 111 -9.01 7.46 1.83
CA GLY A 111 -8.29 8.73 1.73
C GLY A 111 -7.78 8.97 0.31
N SER A 112 -7.19 10.14 0.04
CA SER A 112 -6.68 10.53 -1.29
C SER A 112 -5.16 10.49 -1.43
N ASP A 113 -4.44 9.97 -0.44
CA ASP A 113 -2.97 9.90 -0.37
C ASP A 113 -2.32 9.22 -1.58
N ILE A 114 -2.95 8.19 -2.15
CA ILE A 114 -2.41 7.49 -3.33
C ILE A 114 -2.93 8.03 -4.67
N ALA A 115 -3.92 8.93 -4.68
CA ALA A 115 -4.55 9.37 -5.92
C ALA A 115 -3.56 10.05 -6.89
N PRO A 116 -2.63 10.92 -6.45
CA PRO A 116 -1.58 11.44 -7.33
C PRO A 116 -0.66 10.33 -7.84
N THR A 117 -0.27 9.40 -6.98
CA THR A 117 0.65 8.30 -7.30
C THR A 117 0.05 7.30 -8.29
N LEU A 118 -1.25 7.03 -8.23
CA LEU A 118 -1.97 6.24 -9.24
C LEU A 118 -1.91 6.93 -10.61
N ARG A 119 -2.15 8.24 -10.67
CA ARG A 119 -2.02 9.01 -11.94
C ARG A 119 -0.59 8.97 -12.47
N GLU A 120 0.40 9.17 -11.60
CA GLU A 120 1.82 9.05 -11.96
C GLU A 120 2.20 7.64 -12.43
N ALA A 121 1.52 6.61 -11.91
CA ALA A 121 1.70 5.22 -12.33
C ALA A 121 1.00 4.87 -13.66
N GLY A 122 0.29 5.83 -14.26
CA GLY A 122 -0.39 5.69 -15.55
C GLY A 122 -1.77 5.06 -15.47
N PHE A 123 -2.40 5.01 -14.30
CA PHE A 123 -3.82 4.62 -14.18
C PHE A 123 -4.71 5.73 -14.74
N VAL A 124 -5.80 5.35 -15.39
CA VAL A 124 -6.74 6.27 -16.06
C VAL A 124 -8.13 6.27 -15.45
N GLY A 125 -8.42 5.34 -14.55
CA GLY A 125 -9.68 5.23 -13.84
C GLY A 125 -9.96 6.39 -12.90
N ASP A 126 -11.25 6.59 -12.63
CA ASP A 126 -11.72 7.58 -11.67
C ASP A 126 -11.24 7.25 -10.26
N PHE A 127 -11.08 8.26 -9.41
CA PHE A 127 -10.78 8.07 -8.00
C PHE A 127 -11.99 8.47 -7.14
N LEU A 128 -12.39 7.59 -6.23
CA LEU A 128 -13.43 7.82 -5.24
C LEU A 128 -12.83 7.71 -3.84
N GLU A 129 -12.74 8.83 -3.14
CA GLU A 129 -12.41 8.85 -1.72
C GLU A 129 -13.67 8.57 -0.89
N TYR A 130 -13.56 7.66 0.09
CA TYR A 130 -14.56 7.48 1.15
C TYR A 130 -13.82 7.49 2.49
N ALA A 131 -13.80 8.62 3.19
CA ALA A 131 -12.91 8.84 4.33
C ALA A 131 -13.68 9.11 5.63
N ASP A 132 -14.71 8.31 5.91
CA ASP A 132 -15.39 8.34 7.21
C ASP A 132 -14.65 7.48 8.25
N PRO A 133 -14.05 8.05 9.32
CA PRO A 133 -13.37 7.26 10.36
C PRO A 133 -14.38 6.47 11.17
N LEU A 134 -14.92 5.38 10.62
CA LEU A 134 -15.92 4.52 11.27
C LEU A 134 -15.37 3.81 12.51
N CYS A 135 -14.04 3.83 12.71
CA CYS A 135 -13.38 3.39 13.94
C CYS A 135 -13.52 4.38 15.12
N GLN A 136 -14.09 5.56 14.90
CA GLN A 136 -14.23 6.62 15.88
C GLN A 136 -15.65 7.15 15.89
N GLY A 137 -16.19 7.42 17.08
CA GLY A 137 -17.53 7.98 17.24
C GLY A 137 -18.64 6.94 17.15
N PRO A 138 -19.90 7.39 17.03
CA PRO A 138 -21.05 6.52 17.15
C PRO A 138 -21.27 5.68 15.88
N VAL A 139 -21.76 4.46 16.09
CA VAL A 139 -22.34 3.56 15.08
C VAL A 139 -23.83 3.47 15.38
N LEU A 140 -24.67 3.93 14.46
CA LEU A 140 -26.09 4.16 14.70
C LEU A 140 -26.93 3.46 13.65
N GLU A 141 -27.97 2.75 14.09
CA GLU A 141 -29.04 2.22 13.25
C GLU A 141 -30.21 3.22 13.22
N ALA A 142 -29.97 4.41 12.67
CA ALA A 142 -30.97 5.49 12.59
C ALA A 142 -30.96 6.14 11.19
N PRO A 143 -32.10 6.60 10.64
CA PRO A 143 -32.13 7.22 9.31
C PRO A 143 -31.26 8.48 9.18
N ASP A 144 -31.08 9.21 10.28
CA ASP A 144 -30.29 10.44 10.41
C ASP A 144 -28.85 10.16 10.90
N TRP A 145 -28.38 8.92 10.81
CA TRP A 145 -27.04 8.53 11.30
C TRP A 145 -25.94 9.43 10.75
N LEU A 146 -26.06 9.91 9.50
CA LEU A 146 -25.06 10.74 8.84
C LEU A 146 -24.93 12.12 9.48
N GLU A 147 -26.03 12.70 9.96
CA GLU A 147 -26.07 13.95 10.71
C GLU A 147 -25.36 13.80 12.06
N HIS A 148 -25.61 12.69 12.79
CA HIS A 148 -24.90 12.39 14.04
C HIS A 148 -23.40 12.18 13.82
N ARG A 149 -23.02 11.47 12.75
CA ARG A 149 -21.61 11.31 12.34
C ARG A 149 -20.97 12.67 12.07
N ALA A 150 -21.63 13.53 11.30
CA ALA A 150 -21.13 14.84 10.96
C ALA A 150 -20.93 15.76 12.18
N SER A 151 -21.88 15.74 13.13
CA SER A 151 -21.74 16.45 14.41
C SER A 151 -20.52 15.94 15.18
N PHE A 152 -20.42 14.62 15.39
CA PHE A 152 -19.29 14.02 16.09
C PHE A 152 -17.93 14.42 15.48
N LEU A 153 -17.82 14.41 14.15
CA LEU A 153 -16.59 14.76 13.44
C LEU A 153 -16.24 16.25 13.60
N ALA A 154 -17.23 17.14 13.53
CA ALA A 154 -17.03 18.56 13.74
C ALA A 154 -16.63 18.87 15.18
N ASP A 155 -17.28 18.23 16.16
CA ASP A 155 -16.98 18.39 17.58
C ASP A 155 -15.58 17.86 17.92
N SER A 156 -15.19 16.73 17.31
CA SER A 156 -13.91 16.06 17.61
C SER A 156 -12.71 16.64 16.86
N TYR A 157 -12.89 17.05 15.59
CA TYR A 157 -11.78 17.40 14.69
C TYR A 157 -11.95 18.77 14.01
N GLY A 158 -13.15 19.34 14.00
CA GLY A 158 -13.50 20.53 13.23
C GLY A 158 -12.64 21.74 13.58
N ALA A 159 -12.36 21.97 14.86
CA ALA A 159 -11.50 23.07 15.30
C ALA A 159 -10.04 22.92 14.81
N ALA A 160 -9.50 21.70 14.84
CA ALA A 160 -8.11 21.43 14.44
C ALA A 160 -7.93 21.41 12.91
N LEU A 161 -8.96 20.98 12.18
CA LEU A 161 -8.92 20.80 10.72
C LEU A 161 -9.65 21.90 9.94
N GLY A 162 -10.27 22.86 10.63
CA GLY A 162 -10.90 24.04 10.02
C GLY A 162 -12.21 23.76 9.29
N PHE A 163 -13.11 22.97 9.89
CA PHE A 163 -14.45 22.73 9.35
C PHE A 163 -15.53 22.69 10.43
N ASP A 164 -16.78 22.95 10.04
CA ASP A 164 -17.96 22.88 10.91
C ASP A 164 -18.84 21.65 10.60
N ALA A 165 -19.92 21.48 11.36
CA ALA A 165 -20.85 20.37 11.19
C ALA A 165 -21.53 20.36 9.81
N ALA A 166 -21.79 21.53 9.23
CA ALA A 166 -22.42 21.64 7.92
C ALA A 166 -21.47 21.16 6.80
N ALA A 167 -20.20 21.57 6.86
CA ALA A 167 -19.15 21.13 5.96
C ALA A 167 -18.87 19.62 6.11
N ALA A 168 -18.84 19.11 7.36
CA ALA A 168 -18.70 17.68 7.64
C ALA A 168 -19.86 16.87 7.03
N LEU A 169 -21.10 17.31 7.24
CA LEU A 169 -22.29 16.66 6.69
C LEU A 169 -22.30 16.67 5.17
N GLN A 170 -21.94 17.81 4.55
CA GLN A 170 -21.86 17.91 3.10
C GLN A 170 -20.81 16.95 2.53
N ARG A 171 -19.66 16.80 3.19
CA ARG A 171 -18.63 15.82 2.81
C ARG A 171 -19.16 14.39 2.92
N ARG A 172 -19.75 14.01 4.05
CA ARG A 172 -20.32 12.68 4.27
C ARG A 172 -21.41 12.32 3.25
N ARG A 173 -22.31 13.27 2.94
CA ARG A 173 -23.34 13.10 1.91
C ARG A 173 -22.75 12.85 0.52
N ARG A 174 -21.68 13.57 0.16
CA ARG A 174 -20.99 13.36 -1.13
C ARG A 174 -20.34 11.98 -1.21
N GLU A 175 -19.70 11.53 -0.13
CA GLU A 175 -19.05 10.22 -0.07
C GLU A 175 -20.06 9.08 -0.14
N GLU A 176 -21.16 9.17 0.61
CA GLU A 176 -22.28 8.22 0.54
C GLU A 176 -22.92 8.17 -0.85
N ALA A 177 -23.22 9.33 -1.45
CA ALA A 177 -23.77 9.39 -2.80
C ALA A 177 -22.80 8.81 -3.84
N GLY A 178 -21.50 9.11 -3.72
CA GLY A 178 -20.47 8.56 -4.59
C GLY A 178 -20.33 7.04 -4.48
N LEU A 179 -20.39 6.51 -3.26
CA LEU A 179 -20.35 5.07 -2.97
C LEU A 179 -21.62 4.37 -3.52
N GLN A 180 -22.80 4.94 -3.31
CA GLN A 180 -24.06 4.40 -3.85
C GLN A 180 -24.09 4.39 -5.38
N ALA A 181 -23.59 5.45 -6.02
CA ALA A 181 -23.54 5.57 -7.48
C ALA A 181 -22.40 4.78 -8.13
N ALA A 182 -21.46 4.22 -7.34
CA ALA A 182 -20.27 3.58 -7.87
C ALA A 182 -20.58 2.36 -8.75
N SER A 183 -21.60 1.57 -8.38
CA SER A 183 -21.98 0.38 -9.14
C SER A 183 -22.84 0.66 -10.37
N ALA A 184 -23.46 1.85 -10.46
CA ALA A 184 -24.40 2.18 -11.53
C ALA A 184 -23.74 2.37 -12.91
N SER A 185 -22.42 2.55 -12.97
CA SER A 185 -21.68 2.87 -14.20
C SER A 185 -21.24 1.64 -15.01
N GLY A 186 -21.48 0.42 -14.51
CA GLY A 186 -20.92 -0.81 -15.10
C GLY A 186 -19.40 -0.88 -15.04
N ALA A 187 -18.76 0.02 -14.27
CA ALA A 187 -17.32 0.05 -14.09
C ALA A 187 -16.85 -1.08 -13.16
N ARG A 188 -15.58 -1.44 -13.30
CA ARG A 188 -14.85 -2.17 -12.25
C ARG A 188 -14.61 -1.24 -11.07
N ILE A 189 -14.83 -1.73 -9.86
CA ILE A 189 -14.38 -1.10 -8.62
C ILE A 189 -13.13 -1.83 -8.12
N VAL A 190 -12.06 -1.07 -7.87
CA VAL A 190 -10.86 -1.59 -7.19
C VAL A 190 -10.68 -0.88 -5.86
N LEU A 191 -10.78 -1.66 -4.79
CA LEU A 191 -10.61 -1.25 -3.41
C LEU A 191 -9.12 -1.26 -3.05
N TRP A 192 -8.59 -0.15 -2.53
CA TRP A 192 -7.20 -0.03 -2.08
C TRP A 192 -7.17 0.17 -0.56
N PHE A 193 -7.11 -0.93 0.20
CA PHE A 193 -7.27 -0.93 1.65
C PHE A 193 -6.19 -1.73 2.39
N GLU A 194 -5.83 -1.24 3.56
CA GLU A 194 -4.78 -1.75 4.44
C GLU A 194 -5.40 -2.49 5.63
N HIS A 195 -4.58 -3.08 6.51
CA HIS A 195 -5.06 -3.98 7.57
C HIS A 195 -5.30 -3.31 8.92
N ASP A 196 -5.26 -1.98 9.01
CA ASP A 196 -5.58 -1.30 10.26
C ASP A 196 -7.09 -1.11 10.46
N SER A 197 -7.49 -0.72 11.67
CA SER A 197 -8.91 -0.56 12.01
C SER A 197 -9.60 0.58 11.26
N TYR A 198 -8.85 1.59 10.82
CA TYR A 198 -9.42 2.70 10.05
C TYR A 198 -9.83 2.20 8.67
N ASP A 199 -8.92 1.50 7.98
CA ASP A 199 -9.18 0.90 6.67
C ASP A 199 -10.25 -0.19 6.74
N GLN A 200 -10.16 -1.13 7.69
CA GLN A 200 -11.03 -2.31 7.70
C GLN A 200 -12.51 -1.98 7.99
N LEU A 201 -12.81 -0.97 8.82
CA LEU A 201 -14.20 -0.57 9.06
C LEU A 201 -14.80 0.20 7.89
N ILE A 202 -14.00 1.01 7.19
CA ILE A 202 -14.42 1.65 5.94
C ILE A 202 -14.63 0.62 4.84
N LEU A 203 -13.72 -0.36 4.73
CA LEU A 203 -13.86 -1.47 3.80
C LEU A 203 -15.16 -2.22 4.06
N ALA A 204 -15.50 -2.54 5.32
CA ALA A 204 -16.75 -3.19 5.68
C ALA A 204 -17.99 -2.38 5.21
N ARG A 205 -18.00 -1.06 5.39
CA ARG A 205 -19.07 -0.18 4.89
C ARG A 205 -19.20 -0.22 3.36
N CYS A 206 -18.07 -0.17 2.66
CA CYS A 206 -18.04 -0.25 1.19
C CYS A 206 -18.55 -1.62 0.70
N LEU A 207 -18.08 -2.71 1.31
CA LEU A 207 -18.52 -4.07 1.00
C LEU A 207 -20.02 -4.25 1.27
N ALA A 208 -20.54 -3.70 2.36
CA ALA A 208 -21.98 -3.73 2.64
C ALA A 208 -22.79 -3.00 1.54
N GLN A 209 -22.30 -1.87 1.02
CA GLN A 209 -22.93 -1.23 -0.14
C GLN A 209 -22.88 -2.13 -1.39
N PHE A 210 -21.70 -2.71 -1.69
CA PHE A 210 -21.53 -3.51 -2.90
C PHE A 210 -22.20 -4.87 -2.83
N ALA A 211 -22.50 -5.40 -1.64
CA ALA A 211 -23.35 -6.57 -1.49
C ALA A 211 -24.80 -6.27 -1.90
N ALA A 212 -25.32 -5.08 -1.55
CA ALA A 212 -26.68 -4.66 -1.94
C ALA A 212 -26.77 -4.22 -3.41
N ALA A 213 -25.71 -3.61 -3.95
CA ALA A 213 -25.62 -3.16 -5.33
C ALA A 213 -24.26 -3.56 -5.93
N PRO A 214 -24.10 -4.79 -6.44
CA PRO A 214 -22.82 -5.27 -6.95
C PRO A 214 -22.35 -4.50 -8.20
N PRO A 215 -21.07 -4.11 -8.29
CA PRO A 215 -20.51 -3.58 -9.52
C PRO A 215 -20.25 -4.70 -10.53
N ALA A 216 -19.92 -4.34 -11.78
CA ALA A 216 -19.60 -5.32 -12.82
C ALA A 216 -18.39 -6.21 -12.46
N ARG A 217 -17.44 -5.63 -11.70
CA ARG A 217 -16.27 -6.34 -11.18
C ARG A 217 -15.81 -5.65 -9.90
N LEU A 218 -15.61 -6.42 -8.83
CA LEU A 218 -15.07 -5.94 -7.57
C LEU A 218 -13.74 -6.62 -7.30
N GLU A 219 -12.67 -5.83 -7.10
CA GLU A 219 -11.33 -6.33 -6.82
C GLU A 219 -10.75 -5.59 -5.61
N LEU A 220 -9.88 -6.25 -4.85
CA LEU A 220 -9.21 -5.72 -3.69
C LEU A 220 -7.70 -5.78 -3.88
N VAL A 221 -7.05 -4.65 -3.69
CA VAL A 221 -5.62 -4.55 -3.41
C VAL A 221 -5.45 -4.31 -1.92
N SER A 222 -4.86 -5.28 -1.24
CA SER A 222 -4.53 -5.17 0.18
C SER A 222 -3.13 -5.68 0.43
N ALA A 223 -2.28 -4.83 1.01
CA ALA A 223 -0.90 -5.15 1.32
C ALA A 223 -0.64 -4.91 2.81
N GLY A 224 -0.14 -5.92 3.52
CA GLY A 224 0.34 -5.79 4.90
C GLY A 224 1.84 -5.54 5.02
N ALA A 225 2.58 -5.65 3.92
CA ALA A 225 4.00 -5.38 3.83
C ALA A 225 4.39 -5.07 2.38
N TYR A 226 5.47 -4.33 2.21
CA TYR A 226 6.10 -4.12 0.91
C TYR A 226 7.62 -4.17 1.03
N PRO A 227 8.35 -4.80 0.08
CA PRO A 227 9.81 -4.87 0.15
C PRO A 227 10.47 -3.50 0.16
N GLY A 228 11.37 -3.26 1.12
CA GLY A 228 12.02 -1.96 1.27
C GLY A 228 12.94 -1.84 2.47
N GLY A 229 13.66 -0.73 2.55
CA GLY A 229 14.58 -0.40 3.64
C GLY A 229 13.94 0.29 4.85
N ALA A 230 12.64 0.59 4.79
CA ALA A 230 11.89 1.22 5.87
C ALA A 230 10.67 0.38 6.27
N ARG A 231 10.12 0.66 7.44
CA ARG A 231 8.86 0.07 7.89
C ARG A 231 7.74 0.51 6.93
N PHE A 232 7.00 -0.47 6.42
CA PHE A 232 5.76 -0.23 5.69
C PHE A 232 4.67 0.22 6.69
N ILE A 233 4.25 1.47 6.55
CA ILE A 233 3.18 2.11 7.32
C ILE A 233 1.92 2.14 6.48
N GLY A 234 2.06 2.46 5.19
CA GLY A 234 0.99 2.21 4.25
C GLY A 234 1.24 2.58 2.80
N LEU A 235 0.21 2.39 1.96
CA LEU A 235 0.25 2.54 0.51
C LEU A 235 0.73 3.93 0.06
N GLY A 236 0.41 4.99 0.81
CA GLY A 236 0.87 6.35 0.53
C GLY A 236 2.39 6.55 0.53
N GLN A 237 3.16 5.59 1.05
CA GLN A 237 4.63 5.65 1.00
C GLN A 237 5.23 5.06 -0.29
N LEU A 238 4.40 4.36 -1.08
CA LEU A 238 4.87 3.56 -2.19
C LEU A 238 5.10 4.42 -3.43
N PRO A 239 6.17 4.16 -4.20
CA PRO A 239 6.39 4.84 -5.47
C PRO A 239 5.41 4.33 -6.56
N PRO A 240 5.22 5.07 -7.66
CA PRO A 240 4.30 4.70 -8.74
C PRO A 240 4.48 3.27 -9.28
N GLU A 241 5.72 2.84 -9.49
CA GLU A 241 6.00 1.49 -9.98
C GLU A 241 5.54 0.38 -9.03
N ALA A 242 5.50 0.66 -7.72
CA ALA A 242 5.06 -0.28 -6.70
C ALA A 242 3.54 -0.46 -6.71
N LEU A 243 2.77 0.61 -6.94
CA LEU A 243 1.31 0.51 -7.10
C LEU A 243 0.95 -0.35 -8.32
N ARG A 244 1.70 -0.26 -9.43
CA ARG A 244 1.50 -1.19 -10.57
C ARG A 244 1.80 -2.64 -10.22
N LEU A 245 2.80 -2.91 -9.37
CA LEU A 245 3.09 -4.28 -8.94
C LEU A 245 2.04 -4.84 -7.97
N LEU A 246 1.46 -3.99 -7.11
CA LEU A 246 0.34 -4.38 -6.25
C LEU A 246 -0.95 -4.59 -7.04
N TRP A 247 -1.17 -3.80 -8.09
CA TRP A 247 -2.28 -4.00 -9.02
C TRP A 247 -2.29 -5.40 -9.63
N GLU A 248 -1.14 -5.93 -10.05
CA GLU A 248 -1.06 -7.31 -10.58
C GLU A 248 -1.39 -8.40 -9.54
N GLN A 249 -1.41 -8.05 -8.25
CA GLN A 249 -1.72 -8.96 -7.14
C GLN A 249 -3.14 -8.78 -6.60
N ARG A 250 -3.96 -7.93 -7.24
CA ARG A 250 -5.35 -7.73 -6.84
C ARG A 250 -6.14 -9.03 -6.86
N LEU A 251 -7.02 -9.19 -5.89
CA LEU A 251 -7.87 -10.36 -5.77
C LEU A 251 -9.31 -9.99 -6.11
N PRO A 252 -10.07 -10.86 -6.79
CA PRO A 252 -11.51 -10.67 -6.91
C PRO A 252 -12.14 -10.73 -5.53
N VAL A 253 -13.13 -9.87 -5.29
CA VAL A 253 -13.99 -9.95 -4.11
C VAL A 253 -15.25 -10.72 -4.53
N PRO A 254 -15.47 -11.93 -3.98
CA PRO A 254 -16.65 -12.72 -4.31
C PRO A 254 -17.93 -12.05 -3.81
N ALA A 255 -19.06 -12.40 -4.42
CA ALA A 255 -20.37 -11.87 -4.05
C ALA A 255 -21.04 -12.67 -2.91
N ASP A 256 -20.45 -13.82 -2.55
CA ASP A 256 -20.91 -14.81 -1.56
C ASP A 256 -20.13 -14.77 -0.24
#